data_AF-A0P3C0-F1
#
_entry.id   AF-A0P3C0-F1
#
_cell.length_a   1.000
_cell.length_b   1.000
_cell.length_c   1.000
_cell.angle_alpha   90.00
_cell.angle_beta   90.00
_cell.angle_gamma   90.00
#
_symmetry.space_group_name_H-M   'P 1'
#
loop_
_entity.id
_entity.type
_entity.pdbx_description
1 polymer ?
#
loop_
_entity_poly.entity_id
_entity_poly.type
_entity_poly.pdbx_seq_one_letter_code
_entity_poly.pdbx_strand_id
1 'polypeptide(L)'
;MEGFQDTRLTSFVDLRSADMSTDKPGFEIPDQMRDFAEKSVDQARKAFDDFMGATHKAVSNVEDSANAVQAGAADVNKKALSYAEEHVDAAFKFAQELVKAENVEDMMKLQQDYLRRQMESLGEQAREFSNSATKAVQDAAKATQKK
;
A
#
# COMPACT_ATOMS: atom_id res chain seq x y z
N MET A 1 -15.38 -74.05 -31.73
CA MET A 1 -14.78 -74.29 -30.40
C MET A 1 -13.56 -73.37 -30.32
N GLU A 2 -13.85 -72.11 -30.07
CA GLU A 2 -13.63 -71.43 -28.78
C GLU A 2 -12.17 -70.98 -28.66
N GLY A 3 -11.88 -69.93 -29.43
CA GLY A 3 -10.94 -68.92 -28.97
C GLY A 3 -11.69 -67.93 -28.07
N PHE A 4 -10.91 -67.24 -27.25
CA PHE A 4 -11.23 -66.06 -26.46
C PHE A 4 -11.57 -66.29 -24.98
N GLN A 5 -10.82 -65.55 -24.14
CA GLN A 5 -11.03 -65.26 -22.72
C GLN A 5 -10.34 -66.17 -21.70
N ASP A 6 -9.00 -66.09 -21.62
CA ASP A 6 -8.42 -65.90 -20.29
C ASP A 6 -7.13 -65.07 -20.35
N THR A 7 -7.30 -63.76 -20.21
CA THR A 7 -6.22 -62.85 -19.80
C THR A 7 -6.86 -61.76 -18.95
N ARG A 8 -7.65 -62.18 -17.96
CA ARG A 8 -8.00 -61.32 -16.83
C ARG A 8 -7.02 -61.68 -15.73
N LEU A 9 -6.07 -60.79 -15.48
CA LEU A 9 -5.17 -60.67 -14.32
C LEU A 9 -3.72 -60.46 -14.74
N THR A 10 -3.42 -59.27 -15.26
CA THR A 10 -2.18 -58.50 -15.01
C THR A 10 -2.16 -57.26 -15.90
N SER A 11 -2.75 -56.16 -15.41
CA SER A 11 -2.19 -54.83 -15.62
C SER A 11 -2.59 -53.98 -14.42
N PHE A 12 -1.83 -54.19 -13.36
CA PHE A 12 -1.68 -53.28 -12.25
C PHE A 12 -0.76 -52.16 -12.76
N VAL A 13 -1.17 -50.90 -12.61
CA VAL A 13 -0.37 -49.68 -12.85
C VAL A 13 -0.19 -49.25 -14.32
N ASP A 14 -1.27 -48.82 -14.98
CA ASP A 14 -1.12 -47.85 -16.09
C ASP A 14 -2.31 -46.87 -16.19
N LEU A 15 -2.69 -46.32 -15.03
CA LEU A 15 -3.68 -45.23 -14.92
C LEU A 15 -3.09 -43.99 -14.21
N ARG A 16 -1.78 -43.75 -14.40
CA ARG A 16 -1.10 -42.55 -13.88
C ARG A 16 -0.19 -41.95 -14.95
N SER A 17 -0.73 -41.65 -16.11
CA SER A 17 -0.10 -40.77 -17.12
C SER A 17 -1.13 -40.17 -18.09
N ALA A 18 -2.33 -39.83 -17.58
CA ALA A 18 -3.05 -38.71 -18.19
C ALA A 18 -2.32 -37.45 -17.73
N ASP A 19 -1.30 -37.11 -18.51
CA ASP A 19 -0.63 -35.83 -18.59
C ASP A 19 -1.64 -34.67 -18.39
N MET A 20 -1.77 -34.23 -17.14
CA MET A 20 -2.24 -32.88 -16.87
C MET A 20 -1.05 -31.94 -17.05
N SER A 21 -0.61 -31.78 -18.30
CA SER A 21 0.11 -30.58 -18.70
C SER A 21 -0.88 -29.43 -18.61
N THR A 22 -1.04 -28.88 -17.41
CA THR A 22 -1.55 -27.53 -17.22
C THR A 22 -0.47 -26.57 -17.69
N ASP A 23 -0.22 -26.55 -18.99
CA ASP A 23 0.50 -25.47 -19.65
C ASP A 23 -0.51 -24.33 -19.77
N LYS A 24 -0.82 -23.70 -18.63
CA LYS A 24 -1.42 -22.37 -18.66
C LYS A 24 -0.25 -21.45 -19.03
N PRO A 25 -0.24 -20.80 -20.20
CA PRO A 25 0.70 -19.71 -20.40
C PRO A 25 0.52 -18.78 -19.21
N GLY A 26 1.59 -18.57 -18.44
CA GLY A 26 1.58 -17.68 -17.30
C GLY A 26 0.97 -16.35 -17.75
N PHE A 27 0.03 -15.81 -16.98
CA PHE A 27 -0.53 -14.52 -17.32
C PHE A 27 0.58 -13.47 -17.18
N GLU A 28 1.11 -13.03 -18.32
CA GLU A 28 2.10 -11.97 -18.45
C GLU A 28 1.40 -10.70 -18.93
N ILE A 29 1.67 -9.58 -18.28
CA ILE A 29 1.14 -8.28 -18.72
C ILE A 29 1.92 -7.84 -19.97
N PRO A 30 1.29 -7.26 -21.01
CA PRO A 30 2.02 -6.72 -22.16
C PRO A 30 2.85 -5.46 -21.83
N ASP A 31 4.04 -5.30 -22.42
CA ASP A 31 4.95 -4.17 -22.17
C ASP A 31 4.32 -2.79 -22.40
N GLN A 32 3.56 -2.64 -23.48
CA GLN A 32 2.90 -1.37 -23.81
C GLN A 32 1.91 -0.92 -22.72
N MET A 33 1.26 -1.87 -22.06
CA MET A 33 0.34 -1.58 -20.95
C MET A 33 1.11 -1.14 -19.71
N ARG A 34 2.27 -1.78 -19.43
CA ARG A 34 3.18 -1.38 -18.35
C ARG A 34 3.74 0.01 -18.58
N ASP A 35 4.29 0.29 -19.76
CA ASP A 35 4.85 1.61 -20.12
C ASP A 35 3.81 2.73 -19.98
N PHE A 36 2.59 2.47 -20.43
CA PHE A 36 1.49 3.42 -20.29
C PHE A 36 1.11 3.66 -18.83
N ALA A 37 1.03 2.59 -18.03
CA ALA A 37 0.72 2.68 -16.62
C ALA A 37 1.84 3.40 -15.83
N GLU A 38 3.12 3.10 -16.10
CA GLU A 38 4.27 3.78 -15.49
C GLU A 38 4.23 5.28 -15.77
N LYS A 39 4.06 5.67 -17.04
CA LYS A 39 3.91 7.10 -17.41
C LYS A 39 2.72 7.75 -16.73
N SER A 40 1.60 7.04 -16.60
CA SER A 40 0.39 7.56 -15.96
C SER A 40 0.59 7.78 -14.46
N VAL A 41 1.24 6.84 -13.78
CA VAL A 41 1.58 6.94 -12.36
C VAL A 41 2.55 8.10 -12.12
N ASP A 42 3.58 8.24 -12.95
CA ASP A 42 4.54 9.34 -12.85
C ASP A 42 3.90 10.71 -13.09
N GLN A 43 3.01 10.81 -14.08
CA GLN A 43 2.27 12.05 -14.34
C GLN A 43 1.34 12.41 -13.18
N ALA A 44 0.64 11.42 -12.63
CA ALA A 44 -0.23 11.62 -11.47
C ALA A 44 0.59 12.05 -10.23
N ARG A 45 1.75 11.43 -9.99
CA ARG A 45 2.66 11.80 -8.90
C ARG A 45 3.15 13.24 -9.05
N LYS A 46 3.59 13.62 -10.25
CA LYS A 46 4.00 15.00 -10.53
C LYS A 46 2.88 16.00 -10.27
N ALA A 47 1.67 15.72 -10.74
CA ALA A 47 0.52 16.61 -10.55
C ALA A 47 0.17 16.76 -9.06
N PHE A 48 0.27 15.67 -8.30
CA PHE A 48 0.08 15.70 -6.85
C PHE A 48 1.16 16.54 -6.14
N ASP A 49 2.44 16.31 -6.47
CA ASP A 49 3.57 17.06 -5.91
C ASP A 49 3.42 18.57 -6.18
N ASP A 50 3.02 18.95 -7.41
CA ASP A 50 2.76 20.34 -7.79
C ASP A 50 1.60 20.95 -6.96
N PHE A 51 0.52 20.20 -6.76
CA PHE A 51 -0.64 20.61 -5.96
C PHE A 51 -0.30 20.78 -4.47
N MET A 52 0.44 19.84 -3.89
CA MET A 52 0.86 19.94 -2.49
C MET A 52 1.84 21.09 -2.28
N GLY A 53 2.74 21.32 -3.24
CA GLY A 53 3.62 22.49 -3.22
C GLY A 53 2.85 23.81 -3.22
N ALA A 54 1.75 23.91 -3.98
CA ALA A 54 0.87 25.08 -3.95
C ALA A 54 0.10 25.21 -2.62
N THR A 55 -0.36 24.08 -2.08
CA THR A 55 -1.10 24.03 -0.80
C THR A 55 -0.22 24.47 0.37
N HIS A 56 1.01 23.95 0.47
CA HIS A 56 1.99 24.38 1.50
C HIS A 56 2.27 25.88 1.45
N LYS A 57 2.46 26.45 0.25
CA LYS A 57 2.65 27.89 0.08
C LYS A 57 1.44 28.68 0.57
N ALA A 58 0.23 28.23 0.27
CA ALA A 58 -0.99 28.88 0.72
C ALA A 58 -1.12 28.85 2.25
N VAL A 59 -0.87 27.69 2.87
CA VAL A 59 -0.87 27.53 4.33
C VAL A 59 0.16 28.46 4.98
N SER A 60 1.40 28.47 4.48
CA SER A 60 2.46 29.35 5.00
C SER A 60 2.07 30.83 4.90
N ASN A 61 1.52 31.27 3.76
CA ASN A 61 1.11 32.67 3.56
C ASN A 61 -0.04 33.09 4.51
N VAL A 62 -0.92 32.16 4.85
CA VAL A 62 -2.01 32.39 5.83
C VAL A 62 -1.47 32.49 7.24
N GLU A 63 -0.46 31.69 7.60
CA GLU A 63 0.21 31.75 8.90
C GLU A 63 1.03 33.03 9.10
N ASP A 64 1.68 33.52 8.05
CA ASP A 64 2.43 34.79 8.06
C ASP A 64 1.50 36.02 8.15
N SER A 65 0.20 35.86 7.84
CA SER A 65 -0.80 36.92 7.95
C SER A 65 -1.28 37.07 9.41
N ALA A 66 -1.33 38.31 9.92
CA ALA A 66 -1.63 38.67 11.32
C ALA A 66 -2.95 38.13 11.94
N ASN A 67 -3.77 37.39 11.17
CA ASN A 67 -5.00 36.73 11.61
C ASN A 67 -4.81 35.29 12.15
N ALA A 68 -3.62 34.69 12.04
CA ALA A 68 -3.37 33.29 12.41
C ALA A 68 -3.16 33.03 13.91
N VAL A 69 -3.77 33.83 14.79
CA VAL A 69 -3.60 33.71 16.26
C VAL A 69 -4.25 32.45 16.85
N GLN A 70 -4.97 31.65 16.05
CA GLN A 70 -5.56 30.38 16.49
C GLN A 70 -4.56 29.20 16.30
N ALA A 71 -3.45 29.23 17.04
CA ALA A 71 -2.35 28.25 16.95
C ALA A 71 -2.80 26.78 16.99
N GLY A 72 -3.89 26.46 17.72
CA GLY A 72 -4.41 25.10 17.82
C GLY A 72 -5.13 24.57 16.57
N ALA A 73 -5.72 25.44 15.73
CA ALA A 73 -6.41 25.01 14.52
C ALA A 73 -5.43 24.83 13.34
N ALA A 74 -4.38 25.65 13.28
CA ALA A 74 -3.31 25.54 12.29
C ALA A 74 -2.53 24.22 12.44
N ASP A 75 -2.20 23.83 13.67
CA ASP A 75 -1.47 22.58 13.95
C ASP A 75 -2.25 21.32 13.57
N VAL A 76 -3.58 21.30 13.81
CA VAL A 76 -4.44 20.18 13.41
C VAL A 76 -4.52 20.05 11.89
N ASN A 77 -4.68 21.18 11.18
CA ASN A 77 -4.73 21.19 9.72
C ASN A 77 -3.40 20.75 9.10
N LYS A 78 -2.26 21.20 9.66
CA LYS A 78 -0.93 20.74 9.24
C LYS A 78 -0.75 19.24 9.42
N LYS A 79 -1.15 18.70 10.57
CA LYS A 79 -1.03 17.27 10.87
C LYS A 79 -1.92 16.43 9.94
N ALA A 80 -3.14 16.90 9.65
CA ALA A 80 -4.01 16.27 8.67
C ALA A 80 -3.41 16.28 7.25
N LEU A 81 -2.78 17.39 6.85
CA LEU A 81 -2.06 17.49 5.58
C LEU A 81 -0.91 16.48 5.51
N SER A 82 -0.08 16.40 6.54
CA SER A 82 1.04 15.45 6.59
C SER A 82 0.59 14.00 6.49
N TYR A 83 -0.50 13.63 7.18
CA TYR A 83 -1.06 12.28 7.02
C TYR A 83 -1.56 12.03 5.60
N ALA A 84 -2.25 12.98 4.97
CA ALA A 84 -2.67 12.84 3.58
C ALA A 84 -1.47 12.65 2.63
N GLU A 85 -0.37 13.36 2.84
CA GLU A 85 0.87 13.19 2.08
C GLU A 85 1.46 11.80 2.25
N GLU A 86 1.59 11.32 3.49
CA GLU A 86 2.11 9.98 3.78
C GLU A 86 1.26 8.89 3.14
N HIS A 87 -0.08 9.01 3.22
CA HIS A 87 -1.00 8.05 2.61
C HIS A 87 -0.90 8.03 1.08
N VAL A 88 -0.83 9.22 0.46
CA VAL A 88 -0.74 9.32 -1.00
C VAL A 88 0.65 8.87 -1.51
N ASP A 89 1.73 9.20 -0.81
CA ASP A 89 3.07 8.71 -1.17
C ASP A 89 3.17 7.18 -1.07
N ALA A 90 2.59 6.58 -0.03
CA ALA A 90 2.50 5.13 0.10
C ALA A 90 1.71 4.48 -1.05
N ALA A 91 0.59 5.09 -1.45
CA ALA A 91 -0.21 4.63 -2.59
C ALA A 91 0.56 4.74 -3.92
N PHE A 92 1.30 5.84 -4.15
CA PHE A 92 2.12 5.99 -5.35
C PHE A 92 3.28 4.99 -5.40
N LYS A 93 3.97 4.75 -4.28
CA LYS A 93 5.02 3.72 -4.19
C LYS A 93 4.46 2.34 -4.55
N PHE A 94 3.32 1.98 -3.98
CA PHE A 94 2.66 0.73 -4.31
C PHE A 94 2.27 0.65 -5.78
N ALA A 95 1.69 1.71 -6.35
CA ALA A 95 1.32 1.76 -7.77
C ALA A 95 2.56 1.63 -8.67
N GLN A 96 3.69 2.29 -8.33
CA GLN A 96 4.95 2.17 -9.07
C GLN A 96 5.55 0.77 -9.01
N GLU A 97 5.49 0.10 -7.84
CA GLU A 97 5.92 -1.28 -7.73
C GLU A 97 4.99 -2.21 -8.54
N LEU A 98 3.67 -1.95 -8.50
CA LEU A 98 2.67 -2.77 -9.19
C LEU A 98 2.77 -2.71 -10.72
N VAL A 99 3.03 -1.53 -11.30
CA VAL A 99 3.21 -1.39 -12.77
C VAL A 99 4.49 -2.06 -13.27
N LYS A 100 5.46 -2.30 -12.40
CA LYS A 100 6.71 -3.01 -12.71
C LYS A 100 6.60 -4.52 -12.55
N ALA A 101 5.51 -5.02 -11.97
CA ALA A 101 5.29 -6.45 -11.82
C ALA A 101 5.09 -7.12 -13.20
N GLU A 102 5.82 -8.21 -13.44
CA GLU A 102 5.79 -8.91 -14.73
C GLU A 102 4.63 -9.92 -14.79
N ASN A 103 4.26 -10.48 -13.64
CA ASN A 103 3.30 -11.55 -13.49
C ASN A 103 2.45 -11.39 -12.20
N VAL A 104 1.39 -12.20 -12.08
CA VAL A 104 0.46 -12.17 -10.94
C VAL A 104 1.12 -12.55 -9.61
N GLU A 105 2.13 -13.41 -9.63
CA GLU A 105 2.84 -13.82 -8.41
C GLU A 105 3.56 -12.62 -7.78
N ASP A 106 4.21 -11.80 -8.60
CA ASP A 106 4.88 -10.57 -8.14
C ASP A 106 3.85 -9.54 -7.64
N MET A 107 2.71 -9.40 -8.30
CA MET A 107 1.61 -8.56 -7.79
C MET A 107 1.13 -9.00 -6.40
N MET A 108 1.00 -10.31 -6.17
CA MET A 108 0.58 -10.86 -4.87
C MET A 108 1.62 -10.60 -3.77
N LYS A 109 2.92 -10.69 -4.09
CA LYS A 109 4.00 -10.32 -3.14
C LYS A 109 3.90 -8.83 -2.77
N LEU A 110 3.72 -7.96 -3.76
CA LEU A 110 3.58 -6.53 -3.54
C LEU A 110 2.39 -6.18 -2.66
N GLN A 111 1.24 -6.85 -2.85
CA GLN A 111 0.07 -6.64 -2.01
C GLN A 111 0.32 -7.06 -0.54
N GLN A 112 1.05 -8.15 -0.32
CA GLN A 112 1.44 -8.57 1.03
C GLN A 112 2.39 -7.56 1.68
N ASP A 113 3.38 -7.06 0.94
CA ASP A 113 4.33 -6.07 1.42
C ASP A 113 3.64 -4.74 1.74
N TYR A 114 2.71 -4.30 0.90
CA TYR A 114 1.88 -3.12 1.15
C TYR A 114 1.09 -3.25 2.46
N LEU A 115 0.40 -4.38 2.66
CA LEU A 115 -0.37 -4.62 3.89
C LEU A 115 0.54 -4.66 5.13
N ARG A 116 1.74 -5.27 5.03
CA ARG A 116 2.72 -5.27 6.12
C ARG A 116 3.15 -3.85 6.49
N ARG A 117 3.57 -3.05 5.50
CA ARG A 117 3.95 -1.65 5.69
C ARG A 117 2.82 -0.82 6.28
N GLN A 118 1.58 -1.07 5.85
CA GLN A 118 0.42 -0.35 6.37
C GLN A 118 0.14 -0.68 7.84
N MET A 119 0.29 -1.95 8.24
CA MET A 119 0.18 -2.37 9.64
C MET A 119 1.29 -1.81 10.53
N GLU A 120 2.53 -1.73 10.01
CA GLU A 120 3.65 -1.08 10.70
C GLU A 120 3.37 0.41 10.94
N SER A 121 2.93 1.13 9.90
CA SER A 121 2.56 2.54 9.99
C SER A 121 1.43 2.78 11.00
N LEU A 122 0.37 1.95 10.99
CA LEU A 122 -0.70 2.04 11.98
C LEU A 122 -0.21 1.79 13.41
N GLY A 123 0.72 0.85 13.58
CA GLY A 123 1.36 0.59 14.87
C GLY A 123 2.18 1.77 15.38
N GLU A 124 2.91 2.44 14.49
CA GLU A 124 3.68 3.66 14.79
C GLU A 124 2.72 4.80 15.21
N GLN A 125 1.68 5.05 14.43
CA GLN A 125 0.67 6.08 14.71
C GLN A 125 -0.04 5.83 16.05
N ALA A 126 -0.40 4.57 16.36
CA ALA A 126 -1.02 4.21 17.63
C ALA A 126 -0.08 4.46 18.82
N ARG A 127 1.23 4.20 18.67
CA ARG A 127 2.24 4.51 19.70
C ARG A 127 2.39 6.02 19.87
N GLU A 128 2.48 6.78 18.78
CA GLU A 128 2.58 8.24 18.83
C GLU A 128 1.37 8.86 19.55
N PHE A 129 0.16 8.36 19.26
CA PHE A 129 -1.06 8.78 19.93
C PHE A 129 -1.03 8.46 21.43
N SER A 130 -0.63 7.23 21.82
CA SER A 130 -0.51 6.83 23.22
C SER A 130 0.51 7.67 23.99
N ASN A 131 1.65 7.97 23.37
CA ASN A 131 2.68 8.84 23.93
C ASN A 131 2.18 10.27 24.12
N SER A 132 1.45 10.79 23.14
CA SER A 132 0.85 12.13 23.19
C SER A 132 -0.22 12.24 24.28
N ALA A 133 -1.09 11.24 24.40
CA ALA A 133 -2.09 11.17 25.46
C ALA A 133 -1.45 11.10 26.86
N THR A 134 -0.40 10.30 27.00
CA THR A 134 0.34 10.17 28.27
C THR A 134 1.02 11.49 28.65
N LYS A 135 1.65 12.18 27.70
CA LYS A 135 2.21 13.53 27.92
C LYS A 135 1.13 14.50 28.38
N ALA A 136 -0.02 14.53 27.70
CA ALA A 136 -1.13 15.43 28.08
C ALA A 136 -1.62 15.18 29.51
N VAL A 137 -1.74 13.92 29.93
CA VAL A 137 -2.10 13.54 31.31
C VAL A 137 -1.02 13.99 32.30
N GLN A 138 0.26 13.76 31.99
CA GLN A 138 1.37 14.18 32.84
C GLN A 138 1.45 15.70 32.99
N ASP A 139 1.23 16.45 31.91
CA ASP A 139 1.25 17.91 31.92
C ASP A 139 0.06 18.47 32.70
N ALA A 140 -1.14 17.87 32.56
CA ALA A 140 -2.31 18.22 33.36
C ALA A 140 -2.10 17.95 34.86
N ALA A 141 -1.45 16.82 35.21
CA ALA A 141 -1.12 16.47 36.58
C ALA A 141 -0.07 17.42 37.20
N LYS A 142 0.94 17.82 36.41
CA LYS A 142 1.93 18.83 36.85
C LYS A 142 1.30 20.21 37.03
N ALA A 143 0.35 20.59 36.17
CA ALA A 143 -0.36 21.88 36.28
C ALA A 143 -1.25 21.97 37.53
N THR A 144 -1.79 20.84 38.00
CA THR A 144 -2.56 20.78 39.26
C THR A 144 -1.70 20.75 40.52
N GLN A 145 -0.43 20.32 40.43
CA GLN A 145 0.53 20.34 41.55
C GLN A 145 1.23 21.69 41.74
N LYS A 146 1.19 22.59 40.75
CA LYS A 146 1.81 23.92 40.79
C LYS A 146 0.88 25.03 41.30
N LYS A 147 -0.30 24.68 41.79
CA LYS A 147 -1.34 25.59 42.32
C LYS A 147 -1.50 25.36 43.81
#